data_AF-Q9TZ81-F1
#
_entry.id   AF-Q9TZ81-F1
#
_cell.length_a   1.000
_cell.length_b   1.000
_cell.length_c   1.000
_cell.angle_alpha   90.00
_cell.angle_beta   90.00
_cell.angle_gamma   90.00
#
_symmetry.space_group_name_H-M   'P 1'
#
loop_
_entity.id
_entity.type
_entity.pdbx_description
1 polymer ?
#
loop_
_entity_poly.entity_id
_entity_poly.type
_entity_poly.pdbx_seq_one_letter_code
_entity_poly.pdbx_strand_id
1 'polypeptide(L)'
;MNSRSVQTCLLFLYVNSISACIPTQDVEPIDEFTTTTTVANNPTTTTFTTRSSTTTTTTTTTTTTTTTTPAPSCTACTPVYNTDCYGQGTPDDSIWCAIAATIPIVYEITVFTCPTGTVSFFDYGAATEERGNNYGYDQVTMTCAETGTDVGKWWHNKDPGGKTFFSKVTCRHPSCQACPRVYDYFCNGVDNPPGDWCINAADVPVEYEINTNGDECSTVFTCPAGSVSSFDYIGNEELGNGYGLDEVKMYCDETGAEAGRWWQETPYNDHLFFNKVSCRRAPDPPICPNCLPVYNTDCYGEGIPSSSDWCLRAEEINIYGIVYENANGNECSSAFTCPAGTVAYFDNGGPDEELGNYYGLDTVYMYCAETGPAADIGRWWYNKPFNVQTYFNKVTCRRAPDPPTSCTNCLPVYNELCYGQDIPTPTDWCSTAAEIPIVYEIDQFNTECSARFTCPTGTYWSLDTGGPMEIRGDSLGFTEALMWCAETGADTGKWFTDYQTEFSLVTCRNS
;
A
#
# COMPACT_ATOMS: atom_id res chain seq x y z
N MET A 1 -47.93 -47.18 39.55
CA MET A 1 -47.27 -47.30 38.23
C MET A 1 -47.76 -46.17 37.34
N ASN A 2 -47.18 -44.98 37.44
CA ASN A 2 -47.65 -43.81 36.68
C ASN A 2 -46.51 -43.30 35.80
N SER A 3 -46.37 -43.93 34.62
CA SER A 3 -45.55 -43.43 33.51
C SER A 3 -46.29 -42.24 32.89
N ARG A 4 -45.76 -41.03 33.05
CA ARG A 4 -46.26 -39.82 32.38
C ARG A 4 -45.53 -39.66 31.06
N SER A 5 -46.19 -40.10 29.98
CA SER A 5 -45.77 -39.85 28.60
C SER A 5 -46.01 -38.38 28.27
N VAL A 6 -44.93 -37.60 28.11
CA VAL A 6 -44.97 -36.20 27.69
C VAL A 6 -45.20 -36.18 26.18
N GLN A 7 -46.43 -35.88 25.77
CA GLN A 7 -46.84 -35.78 24.38
C GLN A 7 -46.62 -34.34 23.91
N THR A 8 -45.56 -34.13 23.15
CA THR A 8 -45.14 -32.85 22.56
C THR A 8 -46.20 -32.35 21.56
N CYS A 9 -46.94 -31.31 21.93
CA CYS A 9 -47.90 -30.62 21.07
C CYS A 9 -47.14 -29.65 20.15
N LEU A 10 -46.99 -30.01 18.87
CA LEU A 10 -46.54 -29.13 17.79
C LEU A 10 -47.65 -28.11 17.47
N LEU A 11 -47.56 -26.91 18.04
CA LEU A 11 -48.43 -25.78 17.71
C LEU A 11 -47.89 -25.08 16.45
N PHE A 12 -48.53 -25.31 15.32
CA PHE A 12 -48.28 -24.59 14.07
C PHE A 12 -48.84 -23.17 14.18
N LEU A 13 -47.97 -22.18 14.43
CA LEU A 13 -48.32 -20.76 14.35
C LEU A 13 -48.36 -20.32 12.89
N TYR A 14 -49.58 -20.12 12.41
CA TYR A 14 -49.95 -19.58 11.10
C TYR A 14 -49.53 -18.10 11.02
N VAL A 15 -48.42 -17.80 10.35
CA VAL A 15 -48.00 -16.41 10.06
C VAL A 15 -48.68 -15.99 8.76
N ASN A 16 -49.67 -15.10 8.85
CA ASN A 16 -50.32 -14.48 7.71
C ASN A 16 -49.31 -13.58 6.98
N SER A 17 -48.90 -14.00 5.78
CA SER A 17 -48.08 -13.23 4.86
C SER A 17 -48.86 -12.00 4.38
N ILE A 18 -48.53 -10.83 4.92
CA ILE A 18 -49.06 -9.55 4.44
C ILE A 18 -48.20 -9.17 3.24
N SER A 19 -48.75 -9.41 2.04
CA SER A 19 -48.19 -9.02 0.75
C SER A 19 -48.22 -7.50 0.63
N ALA A 20 -47.16 -6.83 1.08
CA ALA A 20 -46.93 -5.42 0.81
C ALA A 20 -46.27 -5.29 -0.58
N CYS A 21 -47.00 -4.71 -1.52
CA CYS A 21 -46.53 -4.39 -2.86
C CYS A 21 -45.37 -3.38 -2.79
N ILE A 22 -44.17 -3.79 -3.20
CA ILE A 22 -43.07 -2.88 -3.48
C ILE A 22 -43.22 -2.40 -4.93
N PRO A 23 -43.13 -1.08 -5.22
CA PRO A 23 -43.43 -0.53 -6.54
C PRO A 23 -42.36 -0.94 -7.55
N THR A 24 -42.78 -1.61 -8.62
CA THR A 24 -41.95 -1.89 -9.79
C THR A 24 -41.76 -0.58 -10.56
N GLN A 25 -40.52 -0.07 -10.60
CA GLN A 25 -40.17 1.03 -11.50
C GLN A 25 -40.11 0.49 -12.93
N ASP A 26 -40.93 1.07 -13.81
CA ASP A 26 -40.86 0.90 -15.26
C ASP A 26 -39.54 1.48 -15.76
N VAL A 27 -38.65 0.62 -16.22
CA VAL A 27 -37.46 1.03 -16.98
C VAL A 27 -37.84 0.93 -18.45
N GLU A 28 -38.06 2.08 -19.09
CA GLU A 28 -38.29 2.15 -20.53
C GLU A 28 -37.04 1.64 -21.28
N PRO A 29 -37.16 0.62 -22.15
CA PRO A 29 -36.02 0.07 -22.88
C PRO A 29 -35.54 1.05 -23.95
N ILE A 30 -34.24 1.33 -23.92
CA ILE A 30 -33.53 2.09 -24.94
C ILE A 30 -33.61 1.35 -26.27
N ASP A 31 -34.03 2.07 -27.30
CA ASP A 31 -34.26 1.64 -28.68
C ASP A 31 -32.99 0.97 -29.25
N GLU A 32 -32.93 -0.36 -29.18
CA GLU A 32 -31.82 -1.15 -29.72
C GLU A 32 -31.87 -1.11 -31.25
N PHE A 33 -30.85 -0.44 -31.80
CA PHE A 33 -30.62 -0.30 -33.23
C PHE A 33 -30.56 -1.68 -33.89
N THR A 34 -31.64 -2.03 -34.60
CA THR A 34 -31.78 -3.29 -35.31
C THR A 34 -30.85 -3.29 -36.52
N THR A 35 -29.67 -3.90 -36.39
CA THR A 35 -28.83 -4.21 -37.55
C THR A 35 -29.06 -5.64 -37.97
N THR A 36 -29.99 -5.80 -38.92
CA THR A 36 -30.35 -7.07 -39.56
C THR A 36 -29.16 -7.62 -40.33
N THR A 37 -28.51 -8.67 -39.83
CA THR A 37 -27.55 -9.45 -40.63
C THR A 37 -28.09 -10.87 -40.79
N THR A 38 -28.66 -11.14 -41.95
CA THR A 38 -29.16 -12.47 -42.33
C THR A 38 -28.00 -13.39 -42.67
N VAL A 39 -27.72 -14.38 -41.83
CA VAL A 39 -26.89 -15.53 -42.22
C VAL A 39 -27.62 -16.82 -41.86
N ALA A 40 -27.83 -17.61 -42.91
CA ALA A 40 -28.62 -18.83 -42.91
C ALA A 40 -27.83 -20.05 -42.38
N ASN A 41 -28.57 -20.88 -41.66
CA ASN A 41 -28.47 -22.34 -41.57
C ASN A 41 -27.31 -23.01 -40.79
N ASN A 42 -27.76 -23.71 -39.74
CA ASN A 42 -27.34 -25.03 -39.25
C ASN A 42 -26.26 -25.12 -38.16
N PRO A 43 -26.28 -26.17 -37.29
CA PRO A 43 -26.21 -25.96 -35.86
C PRO A 43 -25.01 -26.63 -35.20
N THR A 44 -24.91 -26.39 -33.89
CA THR A 44 -24.25 -27.21 -32.87
C THR A 44 -22.79 -26.85 -32.57
N THR A 45 -22.58 -26.02 -31.54
CA THR A 45 -22.06 -26.42 -30.21
C THR A 45 -21.73 -25.12 -29.48
N THR A 46 -22.60 -24.73 -28.54
CA THR A 46 -22.52 -23.47 -27.79
C THR A 46 -21.66 -23.68 -26.55
N THR A 47 -20.40 -23.26 -26.60
CA THR A 47 -19.57 -23.08 -25.41
C THR A 47 -19.88 -21.70 -24.85
N PHE A 48 -20.46 -21.65 -23.65
CA PHE A 48 -20.78 -20.40 -22.96
C PHE A 48 -19.51 -19.83 -22.35
N THR A 49 -18.95 -18.79 -22.97
CA THR A 49 -17.92 -17.94 -22.34
C THR A 49 -18.63 -16.74 -21.75
N THR A 50 -18.79 -16.72 -20.43
CA THR A 50 -19.25 -15.56 -19.66
C THR A 50 -18.20 -14.45 -19.73
N ARG A 51 -18.47 -13.42 -20.54
CA ARG A 51 -17.65 -12.21 -20.62
C ARG A 51 -18.30 -11.15 -19.74
N SER A 52 -17.69 -10.90 -18.58
CA SER A 52 -17.99 -9.73 -17.75
C SER A 52 -17.68 -8.47 -18.56
N SER A 53 -18.72 -7.65 -18.76
CA SER A 53 -18.65 -6.35 -19.41
C SER A 53 -18.42 -5.28 -18.35
N THR A 54 -17.18 -4.85 -18.19
CA THR A 54 -16.81 -3.64 -17.45
C THR A 54 -16.91 -2.46 -18.41
N THR A 55 -17.89 -1.58 -18.19
CA THR A 55 -18.09 -0.37 -19.01
C THR A 55 -17.44 0.81 -18.30
N THR A 56 -16.15 1.04 -18.54
CA THR A 56 -15.46 2.25 -18.07
C THR A 56 -15.53 3.33 -19.16
N THR A 57 -16.44 4.28 -19.00
CA THR A 57 -16.55 5.44 -19.89
C THR A 57 -15.55 6.51 -19.46
N THR A 58 -14.30 6.40 -19.93
CA THR A 58 -13.30 7.46 -19.72
C THR A 58 -13.37 8.44 -20.89
N THR A 59 -14.03 9.58 -20.66
CA THR A 59 -14.06 10.70 -21.62
C THR A 59 -12.66 11.30 -21.70
N THR A 60 -11.87 10.82 -22.66
CA THR A 60 -10.52 11.33 -22.90
C THR A 60 -10.63 12.56 -23.79
N THR A 61 -10.36 13.74 -23.23
CA THR A 61 -10.26 14.98 -23.99
C THR A 61 -8.96 14.94 -24.80
N THR A 62 -9.05 14.53 -26.07
CA THR A 62 -7.91 14.52 -26.99
C THR A 62 -7.56 15.95 -27.39
N THR A 63 -6.62 16.57 -26.67
CA THR A 63 -5.98 17.81 -27.09
C THR A 63 -4.98 17.49 -28.20
N THR A 64 -5.39 17.66 -29.45
CA THR A 64 -4.52 17.47 -30.61
C THR A 64 -3.52 18.64 -30.72
N THR A 65 -2.38 18.52 -30.04
CA THR A 65 -1.25 19.42 -30.26
C THR A 65 -0.50 18.95 -31.51
N THR A 66 -0.73 19.60 -32.65
CA THR A 66 0.10 19.39 -33.85
C THR A 66 1.46 20.05 -33.65
N THR A 67 2.41 19.30 -33.09
CA THR A 67 3.82 19.68 -33.08
C THR A 67 4.38 19.42 -34.47
N THR A 68 4.56 20.49 -35.26
CA THR A 68 5.31 20.42 -36.52
C THR A 68 6.78 20.19 -36.19
N THR A 69 7.25 18.94 -36.34
CA THR A 69 8.68 18.59 -36.32
C THR A 69 9.43 19.48 -37.31
N PRO A 70 10.34 20.38 -36.86
CA PRO A 70 11.27 21.04 -37.75
C PRO A 70 12.15 19.97 -38.38
N ALA A 71 12.28 20.00 -39.70
CA ALA A 71 13.16 19.09 -40.43
C ALA A 71 14.60 19.19 -39.89
N PRO A 72 15.30 18.05 -39.71
CA PRO A 72 16.62 18.04 -39.06
C PRO A 72 17.65 18.78 -39.92
N SER A 73 18.38 19.70 -39.29
CA SER A 73 19.55 20.40 -39.84
C SER A 73 20.79 19.50 -39.93
N CYS A 74 20.77 18.34 -39.27
CA CYS A 74 21.79 17.30 -39.34
C CYS A 74 21.50 16.33 -40.50
N THR A 75 22.47 16.18 -41.42
CA THR A 75 22.31 15.28 -42.59
C THR A 75 23.04 13.95 -42.40
N ALA A 76 24.06 13.91 -41.55
CA ALA A 76 24.82 12.69 -41.28
C ALA A 76 24.24 11.85 -40.12
N CYS A 77 23.51 12.47 -39.20
CA CYS A 77 23.00 11.81 -37.99
C CYS A 77 21.61 11.22 -38.19
N THR A 78 21.50 9.90 -38.04
CA THR A 78 20.22 9.19 -38.04
C THR A 78 19.53 9.25 -36.67
N PRO A 79 18.20 9.11 -36.60
CA PRO A 79 17.48 8.88 -35.36
C PRO A 79 18.11 7.78 -34.51
N VAL A 80 18.25 8.04 -33.20
CA VAL A 80 18.94 7.13 -32.25
C VAL A 80 17.99 6.48 -31.23
N TYR A 81 16.76 6.97 -31.11
CA TYR A 81 15.79 6.32 -30.24
C TYR A 81 15.42 4.94 -30.79
N ASN A 82 15.34 3.95 -29.92
CA ASN A 82 14.94 2.62 -30.31
C ASN A 82 13.49 2.60 -30.82
N THR A 83 13.31 2.37 -32.13
CA THR A 83 11.99 2.33 -32.78
C THR A 83 11.22 1.04 -32.52
N ASP A 84 11.84 0.06 -31.87
CA ASP A 84 11.25 -1.26 -31.61
C ASP A 84 10.39 -1.28 -30.32
N CYS A 85 10.07 -0.12 -29.75
CA CYS A 85 9.29 0.01 -28.51
C CYS A 85 7.78 -0.07 -28.70
N TYR A 86 7.11 -0.84 -27.83
CA TYR A 86 5.68 -1.15 -27.93
C TYR A 86 4.75 -0.24 -27.11
N GLY A 87 5.29 0.54 -26.16
CA GLY A 87 4.51 1.37 -25.24
C GLY A 87 4.19 0.68 -23.92
N GLN A 88 3.61 1.44 -23.01
CA GLN A 88 3.28 1.00 -21.65
C GLN A 88 2.35 -0.22 -21.66
N GLY A 89 2.62 -1.19 -20.77
CA GLY A 89 1.84 -2.42 -20.63
C GLY A 89 2.06 -3.47 -21.72
N THR A 90 3.05 -3.29 -22.60
CA THR A 90 3.34 -4.25 -23.68
C THR A 90 4.84 -4.57 -23.73
N PRO A 91 5.26 -5.85 -23.55
CA PRO A 91 4.46 -7.06 -23.36
C PRO A 91 3.65 -7.18 -22.05
N ASP A 92 4.07 -6.50 -20.99
CA ASP A 92 3.35 -6.43 -19.71
C ASP A 92 3.66 -5.11 -18.97
N ASP A 93 3.03 -4.90 -17.80
CA ASP A 93 3.15 -3.64 -17.04
C ASP A 93 4.52 -3.45 -16.37
N SER A 94 5.31 -4.50 -16.20
CA SER A 94 6.66 -4.48 -15.61
C SER A 94 7.78 -4.44 -16.66
N ILE A 95 7.48 -4.84 -17.89
CA ILE A 95 8.43 -4.96 -18.99
C ILE A 95 7.88 -4.19 -20.18
N TRP A 96 8.15 -2.89 -20.22
CA TRP A 96 7.75 -2.03 -21.35
C TRP A 96 8.75 -0.91 -21.61
N CYS A 97 8.60 -0.24 -22.76
CA CYS A 97 9.38 0.95 -23.11
C CYS A 97 8.57 2.01 -23.86
N ALA A 98 8.94 3.28 -23.67
CA ALA A 98 8.21 4.41 -24.23
C ALA A 98 8.34 4.46 -25.76
N ILE A 99 7.28 4.87 -26.46
CA ILE A 99 7.26 4.94 -27.93
C ILE A 99 7.97 6.22 -28.38
N ALA A 100 8.73 6.16 -29.47
CA ALA A 100 9.52 7.30 -29.99
C ALA A 100 8.72 8.62 -30.13
N ALA A 101 7.43 8.55 -30.49
CA ALA A 101 6.58 9.72 -30.69
C ALA A 101 6.30 10.53 -29.41
N THR A 102 6.46 9.93 -28.22
CA THR A 102 6.26 10.63 -26.94
C THR A 102 7.57 11.24 -26.41
N ILE A 103 8.69 11.06 -27.11
CA ILE A 103 10.01 11.49 -26.68
C ILE A 103 10.48 12.67 -27.55
N PRO A 104 10.63 13.88 -26.99
CA PRO A 104 11.07 15.04 -27.75
C PRO A 104 12.60 15.00 -27.97
N ILE A 105 13.07 14.27 -28.98
CA ILE A 105 14.48 14.31 -29.39
C ILE A 105 14.65 15.37 -30.47
N VAL A 106 15.30 16.48 -30.12
CA VAL A 106 15.76 17.49 -31.08
C VAL A 106 17.17 17.12 -31.50
N TYR A 107 17.42 16.88 -32.80
CA TYR A 107 18.70 16.38 -33.33
C TYR A 107 19.77 17.47 -33.48
N GLU A 108 20.01 18.23 -32.41
CA GLU A 108 21.19 19.08 -32.20
C GLU A 108 21.92 18.57 -30.93
N ILE A 109 22.83 19.33 -30.32
CA ILE A 109 23.24 19.03 -28.92
C ILE A 109 21.96 18.99 -28.10
N THR A 110 21.57 17.81 -27.65
CA THR A 110 20.23 17.60 -27.10
C THR A 110 20.32 17.06 -25.69
N VAL A 111 19.43 17.59 -24.86
CA VAL A 111 19.21 17.09 -23.50
C VAL A 111 18.14 16.02 -23.61
N PHE A 112 18.54 14.78 -23.44
CA PHE A 112 17.66 13.63 -23.45
C PHE A 112 17.16 13.36 -22.03
N THR A 113 15.84 13.33 -21.85
CA THR A 113 15.19 13.02 -20.57
C THR A 113 14.11 11.99 -20.83
N CYS A 114 14.12 10.91 -20.05
CA CYS A 114 13.07 9.91 -20.12
C CYS A 114 11.78 10.42 -19.42
N PRO A 115 10.59 9.97 -19.85
CA PRO A 115 9.34 10.23 -19.15
C PRO A 115 9.39 9.69 -17.71
N THR A 116 8.65 10.34 -16.81
CA THR A 116 8.48 9.89 -15.42
C THR A 116 8.06 8.41 -15.38
N GLY A 117 8.69 7.61 -14.51
CA GLY A 117 8.45 6.17 -14.39
C GLY A 117 9.28 5.29 -15.35
N THR A 118 10.18 5.88 -16.14
CA THR A 118 11.14 5.15 -16.98
C THR A 118 12.56 5.65 -16.77
N VAL A 119 13.55 4.79 -17.06
CA VAL A 119 14.97 5.13 -17.02
C VAL A 119 15.64 4.88 -18.37
N SER A 120 16.70 5.64 -18.64
CA SER A 120 17.45 5.57 -19.89
C SER A 120 18.41 4.38 -19.93
N PHE A 121 18.38 3.65 -21.04
CA PHE A 121 19.29 2.58 -21.39
C PHE A 121 19.99 2.88 -22.71
N PHE A 122 21.32 2.76 -22.73
CA PHE A 122 22.18 3.01 -23.89
C PHE A 122 22.76 1.68 -24.38
N ASP A 123 22.53 1.37 -25.65
CA ASP A 123 23.14 0.24 -26.34
C ASP A 123 24.49 0.68 -26.93
N TYR A 124 25.59 0.09 -26.47
CA TYR A 124 26.95 0.40 -26.95
C TYR A 124 27.39 -0.52 -28.09
N GLY A 125 26.51 -1.41 -28.56
CA GLY A 125 26.80 -2.49 -29.49
C GLY A 125 27.26 -3.76 -28.79
N ALA A 126 27.34 -4.87 -29.55
CA ALA A 126 27.78 -6.18 -29.05
C ALA A 126 26.97 -6.73 -27.84
N ALA A 127 25.68 -6.40 -27.77
CA ALA A 127 24.76 -6.80 -26.70
C ALA A 127 25.15 -6.27 -25.30
N THR A 128 25.96 -5.22 -25.23
CA THR A 128 26.18 -4.47 -23.99
C THR A 128 25.27 -3.26 -23.96
N GLU A 129 24.28 -3.31 -23.07
CA GLU A 129 23.40 -2.20 -22.75
C GLU A 129 23.65 -1.79 -21.29
N GLU A 130 23.74 -0.49 -21.03
CA GLU A 130 23.87 0.01 -19.66
C GLU A 130 22.90 1.16 -19.40
N ARG A 131 22.57 1.37 -18.13
CA ARG A 131 21.80 2.53 -17.71
C ARG A 131 22.59 3.82 -17.93
N GLY A 132 21.87 4.92 -18.17
CA GLY A 132 22.43 6.26 -18.27
C GLY A 132 23.02 6.79 -16.96
N ASN A 133 23.30 8.08 -16.93
CA ASN A 133 23.79 8.77 -15.74
C ASN A 133 22.79 8.63 -14.58
N ASN A 134 23.31 8.49 -13.36
CA ASN A 134 22.49 8.25 -12.16
C ASN A 134 21.45 7.14 -12.40
N TYR A 135 21.93 5.98 -12.86
CA TYR A 135 21.09 4.81 -13.17
C TYR A 135 19.97 5.06 -14.20
N GLY A 136 20.18 6.08 -15.03
CA GLY A 136 19.32 6.45 -16.14
C GLY A 136 18.20 7.44 -15.78
N TYR A 137 18.15 7.93 -14.54
CA TYR A 137 17.19 8.95 -14.09
C TYR A 137 17.58 10.36 -14.48
N ASP A 138 18.88 10.64 -14.58
CA ASP A 138 19.34 11.97 -14.92
C ASP A 138 19.21 12.23 -16.42
N GLN A 139 19.02 13.51 -16.76
CA GLN A 139 19.10 13.97 -18.14
C GLN A 139 20.51 13.73 -18.71
N VAL A 140 20.57 13.27 -19.96
CA VAL A 140 21.84 12.97 -20.65
C VAL A 140 22.02 13.89 -21.84
N THR A 141 23.14 14.59 -21.89
CA THR A 141 23.53 15.35 -23.08
C THR A 141 24.11 14.42 -24.14
N MET A 142 23.39 14.24 -25.24
CA MET A 142 23.83 13.41 -26.37
C MET A 142 24.34 14.28 -27.51
N THR A 143 25.48 13.89 -28.11
CA THR A 143 26.11 14.63 -29.22
C THR A 143 26.36 13.69 -30.40
N CYS A 144 26.13 14.18 -31.61
CA CYS A 144 26.45 13.47 -32.85
C CYS A 144 27.45 14.26 -33.70
N ALA A 145 28.37 13.56 -34.38
CA ALA A 145 29.37 14.20 -35.22
C ALA A 145 28.87 14.33 -36.67
N GLU A 146 28.90 15.55 -37.21
CA GLU A 146 28.57 15.82 -38.62
C GLU A 146 29.79 15.73 -39.55
N THR A 147 31.01 15.76 -39.01
CA THR A 147 32.25 15.69 -39.79
C THR A 147 33.34 14.91 -39.05
N GLY A 148 34.40 14.54 -39.75
CA GLY A 148 35.54 13.83 -39.18
C GLY A 148 35.38 12.31 -39.13
N THR A 149 36.25 11.63 -38.38
CA THR A 149 36.29 10.16 -38.27
C THR A 149 35.12 9.55 -37.53
N ASP A 150 34.41 10.37 -36.75
CA ASP A 150 33.26 9.96 -35.94
C ASP A 150 31.93 10.31 -36.61
N VAL A 151 31.95 10.76 -37.86
CA VAL A 151 30.74 11.22 -38.57
C VAL A 151 29.61 10.19 -38.49
N GLY A 152 28.42 10.65 -38.11
CA GLY A 152 27.21 9.84 -37.93
C GLY A 152 27.16 9.04 -36.61
N LYS A 153 28.18 9.10 -35.75
CA LYS A 153 28.18 8.39 -34.46
C LYS A 153 27.68 9.31 -33.34
N TRP A 154 26.81 8.75 -32.50
CA TRP A 154 26.34 9.37 -31.27
C TRP A 154 27.25 9.04 -30.10
N TRP A 155 27.54 10.00 -29.24
CA TRP A 155 28.22 9.79 -27.97
C TRP A 155 27.63 10.64 -26.85
N HIS A 156 27.84 10.19 -25.62
CA HIS A 156 27.63 10.96 -24.40
C HIS A 156 28.91 10.94 -23.57
N ASN A 157 29.01 11.83 -22.59
CA ASN A 157 30.15 11.93 -21.70
C ASN A 157 29.82 11.23 -20.38
N LYS A 158 30.02 9.91 -20.31
CA LYS A 158 29.93 9.14 -19.06
C LYS A 158 31.05 9.55 -18.09
N ASP A 159 32.26 9.72 -18.65
CA ASP A 159 33.47 10.11 -17.92
C ASP A 159 33.97 11.49 -18.38
N PRO A 160 34.58 12.31 -17.49
CA PRO A 160 35.15 13.60 -17.86
C PRO A 160 36.21 13.48 -18.96
N GLY A 161 35.88 13.92 -20.18
CA GLY A 161 36.77 13.97 -21.34
C GLY A 161 36.77 12.74 -22.25
N GLY A 162 36.00 11.70 -21.95
CA GLY A 162 35.82 10.51 -22.80
C GLY A 162 34.56 10.59 -23.66
N LYS A 163 34.66 10.28 -24.96
CA LYS A 163 33.49 10.03 -25.82
C LYS A 163 33.06 8.56 -25.65
N THR A 164 31.86 8.32 -25.14
CA THR A 164 31.29 6.98 -25.07
C THR A 164 30.25 6.82 -26.18
N PHE A 165 30.59 6.07 -27.23
CA PHE A 165 29.75 5.94 -28.41
C PHE A 165 28.64 4.90 -28.22
N PHE A 166 27.41 5.23 -28.61
CA PHE A 166 26.25 4.33 -28.52
C PHE A 166 25.48 4.27 -29.83
N SER A 167 24.73 3.19 -30.03
CA SER A 167 23.93 2.89 -31.22
C SER A 167 22.45 3.21 -31.05
N LYS A 168 21.90 3.00 -29.84
CA LYS A 168 20.50 3.23 -29.51
C LYS A 168 20.36 3.75 -28.08
N VAL A 169 19.31 4.53 -27.84
CA VAL A 169 18.82 4.85 -26.50
C VAL A 169 17.36 4.42 -26.36
N THR A 170 17.00 3.85 -25.21
CA THR A 170 15.64 3.38 -24.92
C THR A 170 15.22 3.84 -23.52
N CYS A 171 14.01 4.37 -23.36
CA CYS A 171 13.41 4.58 -22.03
C CYS A 171 12.58 3.36 -21.67
N ARG A 172 13.00 2.60 -20.65
CA ARG A 172 12.29 1.39 -20.19
C ARG A 172 11.78 1.56 -18.78
N HIS A 173 10.74 0.81 -18.43
CA HIS A 173 10.39 0.65 -17.03
C HIS A 173 11.59 0.05 -16.28
N PRO A 174 12.00 0.66 -15.15
CA PRO A 174 13.14 0.17 -14.40
C PRO A 174 12.76 -1.17 -13.76
N SER A 175 13.19 -2.26 -14.37
CA SER A 175 13.06 -3.61 -13.82
C SER A 175 14.34 -4.03 -13.12
N CYS A 176 14.17 -4.86 -12.11
CA CYS A 176 15.26 -5.55 -11.42
C CYS A 176 15.96 -6.50 -12.40
N GLN A 177 17.29 -6.42 -12.52
CA GLN A 177 18.08 -7.18 -13.49
C GLN A 177 18.73 -8.41 -12.88
N ALA A 178 19.44 -8.24 -11.75
CA ALA A 178 20.11 -9.35 -11.07
C ALA A 178 19.15 -10.18 -10.24
N CYS A 179 18.11 -9.54 -9.70
CA CYS A 179 17.16 -10.18 -8.80
C CYS A 179 16.18 -11.09 -9.55
N PRO A 180 16.16 -12.41 -9.23
CA PRO A 180 15.18 -13.31 -9.81
C PRO A 180 13.79 -13.03 -9.24
N ARG A 181 12.75 -13.58 -9.86
CA ARG A 181 11.41 -13.58 -9.25
C ARG A 181 11.45 -14.32 -7.91
N VAL A 182 10.89 -13.70 -6.89
CA VAL A 182 10.93 -14.21 -5.51
C VAL A 182 9.89 -15.29 -5.25
N TYR A 183 8.73 -15.21 -5.92
CA TYR A 183 7.64 -16.16 -5.72
C TYR A 183 7.95 -17.51 -6.35
N ASP A 184 7.64 -18.61 -5.64
CA ASP A 184 7.85 -19.97 -6.13
C ASP A 184 6.96 -20.29 -7.35
N TYR A 185 7.57 -20.25 -8.53
CA TYR A 185 6.90 -20.56 -9.79
C TYR A 185 6.51 -22.04 -9.93
N PHE A 186 7.04 -22.92 -9.07
CA PHE A 186 6.72 -24.36 -9.09
C PHE A 186 5.51 -24.72 -8.22
N CYS A 187 4.81 -23.73 -7.67
CA CYS A 187 3.55 -24.00 -7.00
C CYS A 187 2.53 -24.65 -7.94
N ASN A 188 1.91 -25.71 -7.45
CA ASN A 188 1.05 -26.60 -8.24
C ASN A 188 -0.45 -26.23 -8.16
N GLY A 189 -0.79 -25.23 -7.35
CA GLY A 189 -2.16 -24.80 -7.08
C GLY A 189 -2.78 -25.45 -5.85
N VAL A 190 -3.91 -24.89 -5.43
CA VAL A 190 -4.68 -25.34 -4.26
C VAL A 190 -5.07 -26.81 -4.39
N ASP A 191 -4.96 -27.55 -3.29
CA ASP A 191 -5.25 -29.00 -3.16
C ASP A 191 -4.39 -29.95 -4.00
N ASN A 192 -3.23 -29.50 -4.48
CA ASN A 192 -2.28 -30.33 -5.22
C ASN A 192 -0.82 -30.20 -4.69
N PRO A 193 -0.32 -31.15 -3.89
CA PRO A 193 -1.02 -32.31 -3.32
C PRO A 193 -2.05 -31.92 -2.23
N PRO A 194 -3.05 -32.78 -1.97
CA PRO A 194 -4.03 -32.54 -0.90
C PRO A 194 -3.34 -32.40 0.46
N GLY A 195 -3.60 -31.29 1.16
CA GLY A 195 -3.06 -31.00 2.49
C GLY A 195 -1.70 -30.29 2.52
N ASP A 196 -0.97 -30.22 1.40
CA ASP A 196 0.35 -29.56 1.30
C ASP A 196 0.47 -28.86 -0.05
N TRP A 197 -0.36 -27.83 -0.24
CA TRP A 197 -0.48 -27.09 -1.48
C TRP A 197 0.04 -25.66 -1.34
N CYS A 198 0.37 -25.04 -2.48
CA CYS A 198 0.66 -23.62 -2.57
C CYS A 198 0.01 -22.98 -3.80
N ILE A 199 -0.35 -21.70 -3.69
CA ILE A 199 -1.09 -20.94 -4.72
C ILE A 199 -0.18 -20.73 -5.95
N ASN A 200 -0.74 -20.85 -7.15
CA ASN A 200 0.01 -20.62 -8.39
C ASN A 200 0.48 -19.16 -8.48
N ALA A 201 1.65 -18.93 -9.08
CA ALA A 201 2.20 -17.59 -9.27
C ALA A 201 1.30 -16.64 -10.08
N ALA A 202 0.41 -17.17 -10.94
CA ALA A 202 -0.53 -16.35 -11.70
C ALA A 202 -1.65 -15.73 -10.84
N ASP A 203 -1.93 -16.33 -9.68
CA ASP A 203 -3.00 -15.90 -8.76
C ASP A 203 -2.44 -15.03 -7.61
N VAL A 204 -1.12 -14.80 -7.57
CA VAL A 204 -0.45 -13.97 -6.57
C VAL A 204 0.35 -12.88 -7.29
N PRO A 205 -0.22 -11.67 -7.46
CA PRO A 205 0.48 -10.57 -8.11
C PRO A 205 1.65 -10.11 -7.22
N VAL A 206 2.86 -10.07 -7.78
CA VAL A 206 4.06 -9.56 -7.10
C VAL A 206 4.67 -8.48 -7.97
N GLU A 207 4.68 -7.26 -7.47
CA GLU A 207 5.28 -6.09 -8.13
C GLU A 207 6.67 -5.82 -7.59
N TYR A 208 7.61 -5.46 -8.45
CA TYR A 208 9.00 -5.24 -8.10
C TYR A 208 9.36 -3.77 -8.36
N GLU A 209 9.96 -3.14 -7.37
CA GLU A 209 10.40 -1.75 -7.44
C GLU A 209 11.90 -1.69 -7.21
N ILE A 210 12.64 -1.02 -8.10
CA ILE A 210 14.05 -0.75 -7.89
C ILE A 210 14.21 0.65 -7.27
N ASN A 211 15.11 0.76 -6.30
CA ASN A 211 15.39 2.04 -5.66
C ASN A 211 16.01 3.05 -6.66
N THR A 212 16.06 4.32 -6.27
CA THR A 212 16.61 5.41 -7.11
C THR A 212 18.08 5.20 -7.48
N ASN A 213 18.82 4.49 -6.64
CA ASN A 213 20.22 4.19 -6.84
C ASN A 213 20.43 2.95 -7.72
N GLY A 214 19.37 2.28 -8.17
CA GLY A 214 19.48 1.10 -9.03
C GLY A 214 20.27 -0.07 -8.45
N ASP A 215 20.55 -0.09 -7.14
CA ASP A 215 21.40 -1.07 -6.47
C ASP A 215 20.61 -2.04 -5.58
N GLU A 216 19.33 -1.76 -5.32
CA GLU A 216 18.44 -2.61 -4.55
C GLU A 216 17.07 -2.68 -5.23
N CYS A 217 16.59 -3.91 -5.42
CA CYS A 217 15.22 -4.23 -5.76
C CYS A 217 14.43 -4.50 -4.47
N SER A 218 13.16 -4.13 -4.44
CA SER A 218 12.26 -4.44 -3.35
C SER A 218 10.90 -4.86 -3.87
N THR A 219 10.16 -5.57 -3.04
CA THR A 219 8.78 -5.95 -3.31
C THR A 219 8.02 -6.03 -2.00
N VAL A 220 6.72 -5.75 -2.07
CA VAL A 220 5.79 -5.86 -0.96
C VAL A 220 4.85 -7.01 -1.27
N PHE A 221 4.67 -7.91 -0.31
CA PHE A 221 4.04 -9.20 -0.54
C PHE A 221 3.04 -9.53 0.56
N THR A 222 1.82 -9.88 0.15
CA THR A 222 0.75 -10.34 1.02
C THR A 222 0.06 -11.54 0.38
N CYS A 223 -0.17 -12.59 1.16
CA CYS A 223 -0.84 -13.78 0.65
C CYS A 223 -2.37 -13.60 0.58
N PRO A 224 -3.04 -14.16 -0.43
CA PRO A 224 -4.49 -14.18 -0.49
C PRO A 224 -5.14 -14.83 0.75
N ALA A 225 -6.39 -14.44 1.01
CA ALA A 225 -7.21 -15.09 2.02
C ALA A 225 -7.26 -16.62 1.77
N GLY A 226 -7.11 -17.41 2.84
CA GLY A 226 -6.99 -18.87 2.83
C GLY A 226 -5.55 -19.39 2.91
N SER A 227 -4.53 -18.51 2.88
CA SER A 227 -3.12 -18.92 2.81
C SER A 227 -2.20 -18.05 3.68
N VAL A 228 -1.01 -18.58 3.96
CA VAL A 228 0.05 -17.89 4.73
C VAL A 228 1.34 -17.87 3.94
N SER A 229 2.14 -16.83 4.14
CA SER A 229 3.46 -16.73 3.53
C SER A 229 4.43 -17.73 4.18
N SER A 230 5.13 -18.47 3.34
CA SER A 230 6.16 -19.42 3.72
C SER A 230 7.43 -19.16 2.92
N PHE A 231 8.54 -19.01 3.65
CA PHE A 231 9.85 -18.65 3.16
C PHE A 231 10.79 -19.86 3.19
N ASP A 232 11.53 -20.06 2.11
CA ASP A 232 12.59 -21.06 2.02
C ASP A 232 13.93 -20.44 2.45
N TYR A 233 14.23 -20.53 3.74
CA TYR A 233 15.51 -20.15 4.33
C TYR A 233 16.51 -21.30 4.19
N ILE A 234 17.24 -21.32 3.08
CA ILE A 234 18.36 -22.25 2.84
C ILE A 234 17.92 -23.72 3.00
N GLY A 235 16.74 -24.07 2.45
CA GLY A 235 16.17 -25.41 2.48
C GLY A 235 15.29 -25.70 3.70
N ASN A 236 15.17 -24.76 4.65
CA ASN A 236 14.20 -24.84 5.74
C ASN A 236 13.02 -23.92 5.43
N GLU A 237 11.81 -24.43 5.61
CA GLU A 237 10.60 -23.63 5.42
C GLU A 237 10.17 -23.02 6.75
N GLU A 238 10.03 -21.70 6.78
CA GLU A 238 9.50 -20.98 7.93
C GLU A 238 8.33 -20.09 7.49
N LEU A 239 7.42 -19.82 8.43
CA LEU A 239 6.34 -18.87 8.19
C LEU A 239 6.87 -17.44 8.23
N GLY A 240 6.26 -16.55 7.46
CA GLY A 240 6.58 -15.12 7.50
C GLY A 240 6.18 -14.45 8.82
N ASN A 241 6.33 -13.12 8.83
CA ASN A 241 5.89 -12.26 9.95
C ASN A 241 4.40 -12.47 10.26
N GLY A 242 4.03 -12.33 11.54
CA GLY A 242 2.65 -12.58 11.99
C GLY A 242 2.18 -14.00 11.69
N TYR A 243 3.09 -14.97 11.67
CA TYR A 243 2.84 -16.35 11.24
C TYR A 243 2.39 -16.47 9.78
N GLY A 244 2.94 -15.60 8.94
CA GLY A 244 2.72 -15.52 7.51
C GLY A 244 1.46 -14.77 7.09
N LEU A 245 0.80 -14.07 8.03
CA LEU A 245 -0.39 -13.25 7.79
C LEU A 245 -0.06 -11.78 7.51
N ASP A 246 1.09 -11.31 7.99
CA ASP A 246 1.49 -9.92 7.82
C ASP A 246 2.01 -9.68 6.40
N GLU A 247 1.83 -8.45 5.93
CA GLU A 247 2.53 -7.95 4.76
C GLU A 247 4.03 -8.00 5.01
N VAL A 248 4.78 -8.53 4.03
CA VAL A 248 6.23 -8.63 4.11
C VAL A 248 6.87 -7.78 3.02
N LYS A 249 7.71 -6.84 3.43
CA LYS A 249 8.62 -6.14 2.53
C LYS A 249 9.92 -6.92 2.41
N MET A 250 10.31 -7.21 1.18
CA MET A 250 11.48 -8.01 0.84
C MET A 250 12.40 -7.20 -0.06
N TYR A 251 13.69 -7.47 0.04
CA TYR A 251 14.74 -6.75 -0.66
C TYR A 251 15.66 -7.72 -1.39
N CYS A 252 16.28 -7.28 -2.48
CA CYS A 252 17.28 -8.03 -3.19
C CYS A 252 18.31 -7.09 -3.79
N ASP A 253 19.58 -7.43 -3.61
CA ASP A 253 20.68 -6.59 -4.09
C ASP A 253 20.82 -6.74 -5.61
N GLU A 254 20.89 -5.62 -6.32
CA GLU A 254 21.14 -5.62 -7.77
C GLU A 254 22.64 -5.66 -8.10
N THR A 255 23.48 -5.25 -7.14
CA THR A 255 24.94 -5.18 -7.32
C THR A 255 25.68 -5.67 -6.08
N GLY A 256 27.01 -5.80 -6.20
CA GLY A 256 27.86 -6.24 -5.09
C GLY A 256 27.98 -7.76 -4.96
N ALA A 257 28.52 -8.20 -3.82
CA ALA A 257 28.83 -9.61 -3.57
C ALA A 257 27.58 -10.47 -3.32
N GLU A 258 26.47 -9.83 -2.94
CA GLU A 258 25.21 -10.48 -2.61
C GLU A 258 24.15 -10.26 -3.71
N ALA A 259 24.55 -9.70 -4.86
CA ALA A 259 23.69 -9.47 -6.00
C ALA A 259 22.85 -10.70 -6.39
N GLY A 260 21.55 -10.49 -6.58
CA GLY A 260 20.57 -11.51 -6.95
C GLY A 260 20.04 -12.34 -5.78
N ARG A 261 20.38 -12.01 -4.53
CA ARG A 261 19.89 -12.72 -3.34
C ARG A 261 18.81 -11.91 -2.63
N TRP A 262 17.68 -12.57 -2.38
CA TRP A 262 16.59 -12.00 -1.60
C TRP A 262 16.86 -12.08 -0.10
N TRP A 263 16.50 -11.03 0.61
CA TRP A 263 16.63 -10.91 2.06
C TRP A 263 15.48 -10.08 2.66
N GLN A 264 15.25 -10.29 3.94
CA GLN A 264 14.38 -9.44 4.76
C GLN A 264 15.20 -8.79 5.87
N GLU A 265 14.78 -7.59 6.26
CA GLU A 265 15.36 -6.91 7.41
C GLU A 265 14.82 -7.54 8.70
N THR A 266 15.72 -7.92 9.59
CA THR A 266 15.35 -8.37 10.94
C THR A 266 15.24 -7.17 11.89
N PRO A 267 14.58 -7.31 13.06
CA PRO A 267 14.52 -6.24 14.07
C PRO A 267 15.88 -5.76 14.60
N TYR A 268 16.96 -6.46 14.27
CA TYR A 268 18.34 -6.13 14.66
C TYR A 268 19.15 -5.50 13.52
N ASN A 269 18.52 -5.11 12.41
CA ASN A 269 19.14 -4.61 11.18
C ASN A 269 20.13 -5.60 10.53
N ASP A 270 19.94 -6.90 10.77
CA ASP A 270 20.65 -7.97 10.06
C ASP A 270 19.83 -8.44 8.87
N HIS A 271 20.51 -8.86 7.78
CA HIS A 271 19.88 -9.42 6.59
C HIS A 271 19.64 -10.92 6.76
N LEU A 272 18.37 -11.34 6.69
CA LEU A 272 18.01 -12.75 6.66
C LEU A 272 17.72 -13.20 5.22
N PHE A 273 18.63 -13.97 4.64
CA PHE A 273 18.54 -14.42 3.25
C PHE A 273 17.65 -15.63 3.05
N PHE A 274 16.87 -15.63 1.98
CA PHE A 274 16.01 -16.73 1.57
C PHE A 274 16.04 -16.93 0.06
N ASN A 275 15.58 -18.09 -0.40
CA ASN A 275 15.61 -18.45 -1.82
C ASN A 275 14.33 -18.06 -2.55
N LYS A 276 13.19 -18.25 -1.90
CA LYS A 276 11.85 -18.08 -2.48
C LYS A 276 10.79 -17.93 -1.39
N VAL A 277 9.66 -17.35 -1.78
CA VAL A 277 8.45 -17.24 -0.98
C VAL A 277 7.28 -17.92 -1.68
N SER A 278 6.35 -18.50 -0.93
CA SER A 278 5.13 -19.11 -1.46
C SER A 278 3.95 -18.88 -0.53
N CYS A 279 2.73 -18.78 -1.09
CA CYS A 279 1.50 -18.80 -0.29
C CYS A 279 1.04 -20.23 -0.13
N ARG A 280 1.12 -20.77 1.09
CA ARG A 280 0.77 -22.16 1.39
C ARG A 280 -0.53 -22.27 2.14
N ARG A 281 -1.06 -23.49 2.15
CA ARG A 281 -2.11 -23.88 3.11
C ARG A 281 -1.63 -23.52 4.51
N ALA A 282 -2.42 -22.72 5.23
CA ALA A 282 -2.17 -22.49 6.64
C ALA A 282 -2.17 -23.83 7.39
N PRO A 283 -1.29 -24.04 8.39
CA PRO A 283 -1.30 -25.25 9.20
C PRO A 283 -2.70 -25.52 9.75
N ASP A 284 -3.13 -26.79 9.78
CA ASP A 284 -4.34 -27.15 10.51
C ASP A 284 -4.20 -26.65 11.96
N PRO A 285 -5.19 -25.92 12.51
CA PRO A 285 -5.10 -25.39 13.86
C PRO A 285 -4.78 -26.52 14.84
N PRO A 286 -3.76 -26.37 15.71
CA PRO A 286 -3.62 -27.27 16.85
C PRO A 286 -4.93 -27.25 17.63
N ILE A 287 -5.38 -28.44 18.04
CA ILE A 287 -6.64 -28.59 18.76
C ILE A 287 -6.42 -28.02 20.16
N CYS A 288 -6.83 -26.77 20.37
CA CYS A 288 -7.07 -26.18 21.67
C CYS A 288 -8.55 -26.42 22.02
N PRO A 289 -8.87 -27.55 22.69
CA PRO A 289 -10.25 -28.02 22.81
C PRO A 289 -11.13 -27.09 23.66
N ASN A 290 -10.54 -26.26 24.52
CA ASN A 290 -11.28 -25.34 25.38
C ASN A 290 -11.43 -23.95 24.74
N CYS A 291 -10.56 -23.59 23.82
CA CYS A 291 -10.59 -22.30 23.13
C CYS A 291 -11.55 -22.32 21.93
N LEU A 292 -12.76 -21.79 22.13
CA LEU A 292 -13.76 -21.67 21.06
C LEU A 292 -13.34 -20.61 20.01
N PRO A 293 -13.82 -20.73 18.76
CA PRO A 293 -13.65 -19.70 17.74
C PRO A 293 -14.20 -18.35 18.24
N VAL A 294 -13.41 -17.29 18.10
CA VAL A 294 -13.74 -15.93 18.59
C VAL A 294 -14.41 -15.05 17.55
N TYR A 295 -14.30 -15.40 16.27
CA TYR A 295 -14.82 -14.50 15.25
C TYR A 295 -16.34 -14.45 15.28
N ASN A 296 -16.90 -13.26 15.12
CA ASN A 296 -18.33 -13.07 15.11
C ASN A 296 -18.95 -13.67 13.84
N THR A 297 -19.63 -14.80 13.98
CA THR A 297 -20.33 -15.47 12.87
C THR A 297 -21.64 -14.79 12.47
N ASP A 298 -22.05 -13.73 13.18
CA ASP A 298 -23.29 -12.99 12.90
C ASP A 298 -23.11 -11.93 11.80
N CYS A 299 -21.94 -11.90 11.15
CA CYS A 299 -21.61 -10.98 10.07
C CYS A 299 -22.23 -11.40 8.73
N TYR A 300 -22.72 -10.41 7.97
CA TYR A 300 -23.45 -10.63 6.72
C TYR A 300 -22.62 -10.35 5.46
N GLY A 301 -21.42 -9.79 5.60
CA GLY A 301 -20.55 -9.40 4.50
C GLY A 301 -20.69 -7.92 4.14
N GLU A 302 -19.89 -7.50 3.18
CA GLU A 302 -19.77 -6.11 2.76
C GLU A 302 -21.12 -5.51 2.31
N GLY A 303 -21.42 -4.31 2.81
CA GLY A 303 -22.63 -3.56 2.45
C GLY A 303 -23.93 -4.01 3.13
N ILE A 304 -23.88 -4.99 4.04
CA ILE A 304 -25.04 -5.51 4.76
C ILE A 304 -24.79 -5.44 6.28
N PRO A 305 -25.68 -4.81 7.08
CA PRO A 305 -27.01 -4.29 6.74
C PRO A 305 -27.02 -2.94 5.99
N SER A 306 -25.89 -2.24 5.90
CA SER A 306 -25.79 -0.97 5.18
C SER A 306 -24.41 -0.77 4.56
N SER A 307 -24.26 0.26 3.71
CA SER A 307 -22.98 0.58 3.08
C SER A 307 -21.88 1.03 4.05
N SER A 308 -22.24 1.53 5.23
CA SER A 308 -21.30 2.08 6.22
C SER A 308 -21.19 1.23 7.49
N ASP A 309 -22.20 0.41 7.78
CA ASP A 309 -22.26 -0.46 8.95
C ASP A 309 -22.43 -1.90 8.45
N TRP A 310 -21.29 -2.58 8.32
CA TRP A 310 -21.17 -3.97 7.89
C TRP A 310 -19.90 -4.60 8.47
N CYS A 311 -19.87 -5.93 8.50
CA CYS A 311 -18.68 -6.71 8.84
C CYS A 311 -18.49 -7.90 7.91
N LEU A 312 -17.22 -8.30 7.73
CA LEU A 312 -16.84 -9.46 6.93
C LEU A 312 -17.32 -10.76 7.56
N ARG A 313 -17.72 -11.72 6.74
CA ARG A 313 -18.04 -13.10 7.15
C ARG A 313 -16.77 -13.84 7.53
N ALA A 314 -16.92 -14.90 8.31
CA ALA A 314 -15.79 -15.72 8.76
C ALA A 314 -15.01 -16.34 7.58
N GLU A 315 -15.66 -16.68 6.46
CA GLU A 315 -14.98 -17.18 5.26
C GLU A 315 -14.24 -16.11 4.45
N GLU A 316 -14.47 -14.82 4.71
CA GLU A 316 -13.85 -13.69 3.99
C GLU A 316 -12.54 -13.24 4.65
N ILE A 317 -12.18 -13.86 5.78
CA ILE A 317 -11.03 -13.47 6.57
C ILE A 317 -10.16 -14.67 6.92
N ASN A 318 -8.89 -14.36 7.14
CA ASN A 318 -7.93 -15.33 7.66
C ASN A 318 -8.01 -15.39 9.17
N ILE A 319 -9.04 -16.05 9.72
CA ILE A 319 -8.97 -16.53 11.10
C ILE A 319 -8.15 -17.83 11.08
N TYR A 320 -6.91 -17.75 10.61
CA TYR A 320 -5.98 -18.81 10.97
C TYR A 320 -5.56 -18.53 12.39
N GLY A 321 -6.37 -19.08 13.28
CA GLY A 321 -5.94 -19.54 14.59
C GLY A 321 -4.78 -20.48 14.39
N ILE A 322 -3.59 -19.93 14.11
CA ILE A 322 -2.37 -20.68 14.32
C ILE A 322 -2.22 -20.71 15.82
N VAL A 323 -2.95 -21.65 16.41
CA VAL A 323 -3.10 -21.75 17.84
C VAL A 323 -1.88 -22.44 18.39
N TYR A 324 -0.83 -21.69 18.71
CA TYR A 324 0.34 -22.30 19.32
C TYR A 324 0.04 -22.64 20.76
N GLU A 325 0.18 -23.91 21.10
CA GLU A 325 0.30 -24.33 22.48
C GLU A 325 1.66 -23.86 22.99
N ASN A 326 1.70 -23.09 24.06
CA ASN A 326 2.97 -22.75 24.68
C ASN A 326 3.68 -24.02 25.21
N ALA A 327 4.96 -23.92 25.55
CA ALA A 327 5.75 -25.09 26.00
C ALA A 327 5.18 -25.83 27.22
N ASN A 328 4.27 -25.20 27.97
CA ASN A 328 3.65 -25.78 29.16
C ASN A 328 2.28 -26.44 28.89
N GLY A 329 1.74 -26.28 27.68
CA GLY A 329 0.44 -26.83 27.33
C GLY A 329 -0.76 -26.16 28.01
N ASN A 330 -0.59 -24.92 28.48
CA ASN A 330 -1.63 -24.23 29.28
C ASN A 330 -2.26 -23.03 28.59
N GLU A 331 -1.71 -22.60 27.47
CA GLU A 331 -2.16 -21.42 26.75
C GLU A 331 -2.04 -21.65 25.25
N CYS A 332 -3.00 -21.07 24.56
CA CYS A 332 -3.19 -21.11 23.13
C CYS A 332 -3.12 -19.69 22.60
N SER A 333 -2.16 -19.39 21.74
CA SER A 333 -2.01 -18.04 21.16
C SER A 333 -2.40 -18.04 19.68
N SER A 334 -3.12 -17.04 19.22
CA SER A 334 -3.48 -16.81 17.81
C SER A 334 -3.08 -15.39 17.39
N ALA A 335 -2.80 -15.20 16.11
CA ALA A 335 -2.72 -13.88 15.50
C ALA A 335 -4.01 -13.62 14.70
N PHE A 336 -4.43 -12.37 14.61
CA PHE A 336 -5.61 -11.96 13.87
C PHE A 336 -5.36 -10.64 13.16
N THR A 337 -5.59 -10.63 11.86
CA THR A 337 -5.39 -9.45 11.01
C THR A 337 -6.62 -9.28 10.14
N CYS A 338 -7.16 -8.06 10.12
CA CYS A 338 -8.26 -7.74 9.22
C CYS A 338 -7.74 -7.43 7.82
N PRO A 339 -8.45 -7.84 6.75
CA PRO A 339 -8.09 -7.47 5.39
C PRO A 339 -8.02 -5.95 5.19
N ALA A 340 -7.21 -5.52 4.21
CA ALA A 340 -7.07 -4.12 3.84
C ALA A 340 -8.43 -3.43 3.64
N GLY A 341 -8.59 -2.23 4.20
CA GLY A 341 -9.86 -1.47 4.19
C GLY A 341 -10.83 -1.80 5.34
N THR A 342 -10.47 -2.75 6.21
CA THR A 342 -11.25 -3.08 7.42
C THR A 342 -10.39 -2.97 8.69
N VAL A 343 -11.04 -2.80 9.84
CA VAL A 343 -10.41 -2.73 11.17
C VAL A 343 -11.02 -3.74 12.13
N ALA A 344 -10.22 -4.25 13.05
CA ALA A 344 -10.62 -5.17 14.10
C ALA A 344 -11.39 -4.48 15.23
N TYR A 345 -12.61 -4.96 15.51
CA TYR A 345 -13.44 -4.59 16.66
C TYR A 345 -13.57 -5.78 17.63
N PHE A 346 -13.38 -5.51 18.92
CA PHE A 346 -13.45 -6.45 20.03
C PHE A 346 -14.68 -6.18 20.88
N ASP A 347 -15.54 -7.19 21.02
CA ASP A 347 -16.68 -7.17 21.93
C ASP A 347 -16.25 -7.70 23.30
N ASN A 348 -16.16 -6.81 24.28
CA ASN A 348 -15.77 -7.13 25.65
C ASN A 348 -16.96 -7.55 26.54
N GLY A 349 -18.16 -7.72 25.97
CA GLY A 349 -19.41 -8.02 26.67
C GLY A 349 -20.14 -6.80 27.25
N GLY A 350 -19.63 -5.61 26.95
CA GLY A 350 -20.24 -4.32 27.29
C GLY A 350 -21.12 -3.79 26.15
N PRO A 351 -21.75 -2.60 26.34
CA PRO A 351 -22.45 -1.92 25.25
C PRO A 351 -21.50 -1.37 24.18
N ASP A 352 -20.23 -1.19 24.52
CA ASP A 352 -19.23 -0.57 23.67
C ASP A 352 -18.26 -1.64 23.15
N GLU A 353 -18.06 -1.66 21.83
CA GLU A 353 -16.97 -2.40 21.18
C GLU A 353 -15.70 -1.55 21.19
N GLU A 354 -14.55 -2.19 21.33
CA GLU A 354 -13.25 -1.52 21.32
C GLU A 354 -12.49 -1.84 20.03
N LEU A 355 -11.68 -0.90 19.54
CA LEU A 355 -10.76 -1.16 18.45
C LEU A 355 -9.57 -2.02 18.94
N GLY A 356 -9.01 -2.82 18.04
CA GLY A 356 -7.80 -3.60 18.27
C GLY A 356 -6.52 -2.77 18.44
N ASN A 357 -5.37 -3.45 18.40
CA ASN A 357 -4.05 -2.80 18.40
C ASN A 357 -3.94 -1.80 17.24
N TYR A 358 -3.31 -0.63 17.49
CA TYR A 358 -3.20 0.45 16.50
C TYR A 358 -4.51 0.72 15.74
N TYR A 359 -5.60 0.89 16.51
CA TYR A 359 -6.93 1.13 15.97
C TYR A 359 -7.50 -0.02 15.12
N GLY A 360 -6.99 -1.24 15.32
CA GLY A 360 -7.47 -2.45 14.68
C GLY A 360 -6.89 -2.75 13.29
N LEU A 361 -5.89 -1.98 12.82
CA LEU A 361 -5.19 -2.28 11.56
C LEU A 361 -4.07 -3.30 11.73
N ASP A 362 -3.36 -3.24 12.86
CA ASP A 362 -2.25 -4.14 13.10
C ASP A 362 -2.75 -5.52 13.53
N THR A 363 -1.93 -6.51 13.22
CA THR A 363 -2.10 -7.88 13.68
C THR A 363 -2.21 -7.92 15.21
N VAL A 364 -3.33 -8.43 15.69
CA VAL A 364 -3.60 -8.59 17.13
C VAL A 364 -3.21 -10.00 17.57
N TYR A 365 -2.26 -10.06 18.49
CA TYR A 365 -1.91 -11.29 19.19
C TYR A 365 -2.91 -11.50 20.35
N MET A 366 -3.66 -12.58 20.24
CA MET A 366 -4.65 -13.00 21.23
C MET A 366 -4.25 -14.34 21.83
N TYR A 367 -4.69 -14.57 23.05
CA TYR A 367 -4.31 -15.71 23.87
C TYR A 367 -5.55 -16.28 24.53
N CYS A 368 -5.56 -17.58 24.78
CA CYS A 368 -6.64 -18.29 25.44
C CYS A 368 -6.08 -19.34 26.38
N ALA A 369 -6.67 -19.44 27.56
CA ALA A 369 -6.20 -20.38 28.59
C ALA A 369 -6.80 -21.77 28.32
N GLU A 370 -5.94 -22.76 28.14
CA GLU A 370 -6.35 -24.17 28.04
C GLU A 370 -6.43 -24.82 29.42
N THR A 371 -5.58 -24.40 30.36
CA THR A 371 -5.61 -24.88 31.73
C THR A 371 -5.46 -23.72 32.72
N GLY A 372 -5.98 -23.90 33.94
CA GLY A 372 -5.96 -22.86 34.95
C GLY A 372 -7.19 -22.87 35.84
N PRO A 373 -7.49 -21.77 36.54
CA PRO A 373 -8.75 -21.59 37.25
C PRO A 373 -9.93 -21.78 36.30
N ALA A 374 -10.98 -22.48 36.73
CA ALA A 374 -12.12 -22.81 35.89
C ALA A 374 -12.86 -21.59 35.28
N ALA A 375 -12.65 -20.39 35.82
CA ALA A 375 -13.22 -19.15 35.30
C ALA A 375 -12.48 -18.60 34.07
N ASP A 376 -11.23 -19.02 33.86
CA ASP A 376 -10.36 -18.48 32.81
C ASP A 376 -10.23 -19.44 31.62
N ILE A 377 -10.47 -20.74 31.83
CA ILE A 377 -10.40 -21.77 30.78
C ILE A 377 -11.34 -21.41 29.61
N GLY A 378 -10.79 -21.39 28.40
CA GLY A 378 -11.51 -21.08 27.16
C GLY A 378 -11.75 -19.60 26.91
N ARG A 379 -11.30 -18.71 27.79
CA ARG A 379 -11.48 -17.27 27.67
C ARG A 379 -10.34 -16.64 26.91
N TRP A 380 -10.66 -15.83 25.91
CA TRP A 380 -9.67 -15.11 25.11
C TRP A 380 -9.33 -13.75 25.71
N TRP A 381 -8.06 -13.36 25.60
CA TRP A 381 -7.56 -12.02 25.93
C TRP A 381 -6.52 -11.56 24.92
N TYR A 382 -6.32 -10.25 24.85
CA TYR A 382 -5.18 -9.64 24.16
C TYR A 382 -4.49 -8.68 25.12
N ASN A 383 -3.23 -8.36 24.82
CA ASN A 383 -2.44 -7.44 25.64
C ASN A 383 -2.48 -6.04 25.01
N LYS A 384 -3.02 -5.07 25.75
CA LYS A 384 -2.86 -3.65 25.45
C LYS A 384 -1.42 -3.20 25.76
N PRO A 385 -1.00 -1.99 25.33
CA PRO A 385 0.24 -1.38 25.79
C PRO A 385 0.39 -1.49 27.32
N PHE A 386 1.62 -1.69 27.80
CA PHE A 386 1.95 -1.95 29.20
C PHE A 386 1.48 -3.32 29.76
N ASN A 387 1.27 -4.31 28.89
CA ASN A 387 0.90 -5.69 29.27
C ASN A 387 -0.41 -5.79 30.06
N VAL A 388 -1.36 -4.90 29.78
CA VAL A 388 -2.69 -4.95 30.39
C VAL A 388 -3.53 -5.99 29.64
N GLN A 389 -3.82 -7.11 30.30
CA GLN A 389 -4.68 -8.15 29.77
C GLN A 389 -6.13 -7.65 29.67
N THR A 390 -6.67 -7.65 28.46
CA THR A 390 -8.06 -7.29 28.18
C THR A 390 -8.77 -8.51 27.60
N TYR A 391 -9.79 -8.97 28.31
CA TYR A 391 -10.59 -10.12 27.90
C TYR A 391 -11.71 -9.69 26.96
N PHE A 392 -11.97 -10.51 25.95
CA PHE A 392 -13.02 -10.28 24.96
C PHE A 392 -13.81 -11.56 24.67
N ASN A 393 -15.00 -11.40 24.11
CA ASN A 393 -15.91 -12.49 23.76
C ASN A 393 -15.91 -12.77 22.26
N LYS A 394 -15.88 -11.71 21.45
CA LYS A 394 -15.88 -11.81 19.98
C LYS A 394 -14.97 -10.78 19.35
N VAL A 395 -14.48 -11.10 18.16
CA VAL A 395 -13.77 -10.16 17.28
C VAL A 395 -14.46 -10.10 15.92
N THR A 396 -14.44 -8.93 15.28
CA THR A 396 -15.11 -8.68 14.00
C THR A 396 -14.23 -7.76 13.13
N CYS A 397 -14.15 -8.01 11.82
CA CYS A 397 -13.60 -7.05 10.86
C CYS A 397 -14.71 -6.20 10.28
N ARG A 398 -14.69 -4.88 10.53
CA ARG A 398 -15.67 -3.91 10.03
C ARG A 398 -15.01 -2.94 9.08
N ARG A 399 -15.82 -2.28 8.24
CA ARG A 399 -15.38 -1.17 7.41
C ARG A 399 -14.54 -0.18 8.23
N ALA A 400 -13.35 0.15 7.75
CA ALA A 400 -12.58 1.25 8.33
C ALA A 400 -13.40 2.55 8.23
N PRO A 401 -13.36 3.43 9.25
CA PRO A 401 -13.94 4.77 9.13
C PRO A 401 -13.39 5.47 7.88
N ASP A 402 -14.22 6.23 7.18
CA ASP A 402 -13.70 7.06 6.09
C ASP A 402 -12.70 8.07 6.68
N PRO A 403 -11.50 8.20 6.11
CA PRO A 403 -10.56 9.21 6.54
C PRO A 403 -11.22 10.59 6.30
N PRO A 404 -11.36 11.43 7.32
CA PRO A 404 -11.88 12.77 7.20
C PRO A 404 -10.86 13.53 6.36
N THR A 405 -11.36 14.43 5.53
CA THR A 405 -10.49 15.24 4.68
C THR A 405 -9.93 16.46 5.40
N SER A 406 -10.28 16.65 6.68
CA SER A 406 -9.90 17.83 7.45
C SER A 406 -10.00 17.60 8.96
N CYS A 407 -9.08 18.23 9.69
CA CYS A 407 -9.14 18.37 11.14
C CYS A 407 -10.41 19.11 11.58
N THR A 408 -11.09 18.61 12.61
CA THR A 408 -12.41 19.10 13.02
C THR A 408 -12.38 19.73 14.42
N ASN A 409 -11.64 19.14 15.34
CA ASN A 409 -11.54 19.58 16.74
C ASN A 409 -10.28 20.40 16.99
N CYS A 410 -9.27 20.28 16.13
CA CYS A 410 -8.03 21.03 16.23
C CYS A 410 -8.17 22.42 15.58
N LEU A 411 -8.10 23.47 16.40
CA LEU A 411 -8.08 24.85 15.92
C LEU A 411 -6.76 25.16 15.19
N PRO A 412 -6.76 26.15 14.27
CA PRO A 412 -5.53 26.61 13.63
C PRO A 412 -4.46 26.98 14.65
N VAL A 413 -3.24 26.50 14.42
CA VAL A 413 -2.15 26.54 15.40
C VAL A 413 -1.35 27.84 15.35
N TYR A 414 -1.38 28.57 14.23
CA TYR A 414 -0.59 29.78 14.06
C TYR A 414 -1.22 30.98 14.78
N ASN A 415 -0.39 31.77 15.46
CA ASN A 415 -0.86 32.99 16.10
C ASN A 415 -1.21 34.07 15.06
N GLU A 416 -2.50 34.33 14.88
CA GLU A 416 -3.00 35.36 13.98
C GLU A 416 -2.69 36.80 14.43
N LEU A 417 -2.15 36.99 15.65
CA LEU A 417 -1.79 38.31 16.17
C LEU A 417 -0.46 38.84 15.63
N CYS A 418 0.23 38.08 14.77
CA CYS A 418 1.45 38.56 14.11
C CYS A 418 1.14 39.62 13.05
N TYR A 419 1.78 40.78 13.18
CA TYR A 419 1.54 41.95 12.32
C TYR A 419 2.48 42.04 11.11
N GLY A 420 3.47 41.14 11.01
CA GLY A 420 4.44 41.11 9.92
C GLY A 420 5.73 41.86 10.25
N GLN A 421 6.57 41.99 9.23
CA GLN A 421 7.93 42.53 9.36
C GLN A 421 7.97 43.94 9.95
N ASP A 422 8.95 44.17 10.83
CA ASP A 422 9.22 45.43 11.53
C ASP A 422 8.11 45.91 12.50
N ILE A 423 7.13 45.06 12.84
CA ILE A 423 6.05 45.38 13.78
C ILE A 423 6.01 44.34 14.93
N PRO A 424 6.07 44.75 16.21
CA PRO A 424 6.12 46.12 16.72
C PRO A 424 7.46 46.85 16.54
N THR A 425 8.56 46.12 16.35
CA THR A 425 9.88 46.72 16.12
C THR A 425 10.69 45.93 15.09
N PRO A 426 11.75 46.51 14.49
CA PRO A 426 12.62 45.80 13.54
C PRO A 426 13.32 44.55 14.09
N THR A 427 13.47 44.45 15.42
CA THR A 427 14.16 43.32 16.07
C THR A 427 13.21 42.35 16.76
N ASP A 428 11.97 42.76 16.99
CA ASP A 428 10.94 41.96 17.66
C ASP A 428 9.67 42.07 16.81
N TRP A 429 9.56 41.13 15.88
CA TRP A 429 8.44 40.97 14.97
C TRP A 429 8.26 39.47 14.64
N CYS A 430 7.09 39.14 14.12
CA CYS A 430 6.78 37.79 13.63
C CYS A 430 6.01 37.85 12.31
N SER A 431 6.20 36.83 11.46
CA SER A 431 5.51 36.69 10.18
C SER A 431 4.01 36.54 10.37
N THR A 432 3.23 37.12 9.47
CA THR A 432 1.76 37.00 9.49
C THR A 432 1.32 35.59 9.09
N ALA A 433 0.12 35.17 9.50
CA ALA A 433 -0.44 33.87 9.11
C ALA A 433 -0.55 33.69 7.58
N ALA A 434 -0.76 34.79 6.83
CA ALA A 434 -0.84 34.76 5.38
C ALA A 434 0.50 34.43 4.69
N GLU A 435 1.62 34.66 5.37
CA GLU A 435 2.97 34.35 4.88
C GLU A 435 3.36 32.89 5.17
N ILE A 436 2.62 32.21 6.05
CA ILE A 436 2.93 30.85 6.51
C ILE A 436 1.84 29.88 6.03
N PRO A 437 2.02 29.21 4.89
CA PRO A 437 1.11 28.17 4.46
C PRO A 437 1.28 26.94 5.37
N ILE A 438 0.35 26.76 6.30
CA ILE A 438 0.28 25.55 7.13
C ILE A 438 -0.56 24.50 6.43
N VAL A 439 0.01 23.31 6.28
CA VAL A 439 -0.71 22.12 5.82
C VAL A 439 -1.22 21.38 7.05
N TYR A 440 -2.53 21.17 7.12
CA TYR A 440 -3.17 20.35 8.14
C TYR A 440 -3.57 19.01 7.52
N GLU A 441 -3.06 17.93 8.08
CA GLU A 441 -3.34 16.57 7.64
C GLU A 441 -3.82 15.78 8.84
N ILE A 442 -5.07 15.35 8.77
CA ILE A 442 -5.62 14.40 9.72
C ILE A 442 -5.12 13.01 9.36
N ASP A 443 -4.76 12.23 10.38
CA ASP A 443 -4.40 10.85 10.21
C ASP A 443 -5.58 10.05 9.61
N GLN A 444 -5.27 8.86 9.13
CA GLN A 444 -6.25 7.95 8.53
C GLN A 444 -7.37 7.50 9.49
N PHE A 445 -7.32 7.91 10.77
CA PHE A 445 -8.20 7.44 11.85
C PHE A 445 -8.96 8.53 12.56
N ASN A 446 -8.75 9.80 12.20
CA ASN A 446 -9.44 10.93 12.77
C ASN A 446 -9.04 11.18 14.22
N THR A 447 -7.88 10.68 14.64
CA THR A 447 -7.43 10.76 16.04
C THR A 447 -6.40 11.83 16.25
N GLU A 448 -5.59 12.11 15.23
CA GLU A 448 -4.52 13.09 15.31
C GLU A 448 -4.52 13.96 14.06
N CYS A 449 -4.59 15.27 14.27
CA CYS A 449 -4.35 16.26 13.24
C CYS A 449 -2.88 16.68 13.30
N SER A 450 -2.13 16.45 12.22
CA SER A 450 -0.79 17.01 12.08
C SER A 450 -0.84 18.39 11.40
N ALA A 451 0.04 19.29 11.84
CA ALA A 451 0.29 20.55 11.17
C ALA A 451 1.77 20.66 10.80
N ARG A 452 2.03 21.05 9.55
CA ARG A 452 3.37 21.17 8.97
C ARG A 452 3.54 22.52 8.32
N PHE A 453 4.66 23.18 8.60
CA PHE A 453 5.07 24.40 7.90
C PHE A 453 6.56 24.67 8.04
N THR A 454 7.06 25.56 7.19
CA THR A 454 8.44 26.08 7.23
C THR A 454 8.40 27.60 7.40
N CYS A 455 9.22 28.12 8.30
CA CYS A 455 9.36 29.56 8.48
C CYS A 455 10.16 30.22 7.34
N PRO A 456 9.85 31.47 6.96
CA PRO A 456 10.63 32.24 6.01
C PRO A 456 12.10 32.36 6.43
N THR A 457 12.98 32.51 5.45
CA THR A 457 14.42 32.71 5.70
C THR A 457 14.63 33.93 6.59
N GLY A 458 15.44 33.79 7.65
CA GLY A 458 15.67 34.85 8.64
C GLY A 458 14.65 34.87 9.80
N THR A 459 13.77 33.89 9.87
CA THR A 459 12.89 33.67 11.02
C THR A 459 13.04 32.25 11.55
N TYR A 460 12.65 32.02 12.80
CA TYR A 460 12.58 30.69 13.41
C TYR A 460 11.20 30.48 14.03
N TRP A 461 10.73 29.24 14.10
CA TRP A 461 9.47 28.94 14.76
C TRP A 461 9.65 29.01 16.29
N SER A 462 8.68 29.62 16.98
CA SER A 462 8.60 29.73 18.44
C SER A 462 7.24 29.26 18.93
N LEU A 463 7.22 28.37 19.93
CA LEU A 463 6.02 27.80 20.53
C LEU A 463 5.70 28.45 21.87
N ASP A 464 4.45 28.87 22.04
CA ASP A 464 3.91 29.36 23.31
C ASP A 464 3.37 28.19 24.14
N THR A 465 4.09 27.82 25.21
CA THR A 465 3.68 26.76 26.14
C THR A 465 2.75 27.25 27.25
N GLY A 466 2.35 28.52 27.24
CA GLY A 466 1.61 29.19 28.33
C GLY A 466 2.44 29.43 29.59
N GLY A 467 3.71 28.97 29.62
CA GLY A 467 4.67 29.16 30.69
C GLY A 467 5.71 30.26 30.40
N PRO A 468 6.66 30.51 31.31
CA PRO A 468 7.74 31.48 31.10
C PRO A 468 8.77 31.03 30.04
N MET A 469 8.56 29.89 29.40
CA MET A 469 9.50 29.27 28.46
C MET A 469 8.86 29.22 27.07
N GLU A 470 9.51 29.86 26.10
CA GLU A 470 9.25 29.65 24.67
C GLU A 470 10.21 28.56 24.15
N ILE A 471 9.69 27.62 23.37
CA ILE A 471 10.52 26.61 22.69
C ILE A 471 10.85 27.14 21.29
N ARG A 472 12.15 27.18 20.96
CA ARG A 472 12.66 27.68 19.67
C ARG A 472 13.14 26.55 18.79
N GLY A 473 12.79 26.61 17.51
CA GLY A 473 13.11 25.55 16.56
C GLY A 473 14.57 25.35 16.20
N ASP A 474 15.35 26.44 16.22
CA ASP A 474 16.79 26.41 15.99
C ASP A 474 17.53 25.51 16.99
N SER A 475 17.02 25.41 18.22
CA SER A 475 17.60 24.60 19.29
C SER A 475 17.52 23.09 19.05
N LEU A 476 16.63 22.64 18.17
CA LEU A 476 16.43 21.22 17.86
C LEU A 476 17.03 20.81 16.50
N GLY A 477 17.49 21.76 15.69
CA GLY A 477 18.09 21.49 14.38
C GLY A 477 17.10 21.18 13.26
N PHE A 478 15.79 21.42 13.45
CA PHE A 478 14.76 21.18 12.46
C PHE A 478 14.35 22.46 11.73
N THR A 479 14.34 22.43 10.39
CA THR A 479 13.86 23.54 9.55
C THR A 479 12.34 23.54 9.39
N GLU A 480 11.72 22.37 9.47
CA GLU A 480 10.28 22.18 9.41
C GLU A 480 9.73 22.03 10.84
N ALA A 481 8.60 22.66 11.12
CA ALA A 481 7.86 22.46 12.35
C ALA A 481 6.81 21.37 12.13
N LEU A 482 6.96 20.25 12.83
CA LEU A 482 5.94 19.19 12.92
C LEU A 482 5.30 19.24 14.30
N MET A 483 3.97 19.21 14.31
CA MET A 483 3.17 19.21 15.53
C MET A 483 1.88 18.45 15.27
N TRP A 484 1.30 17.92 16.34
CA TRP A 484 0.09 17.11 16.29
C TRP A 484 -0.91 17.60 17.33
N CYS A 485 -2.19 17.44 17.02
CA CYS A 485 -3.28 17.75 17.92
C CYS A 485 -4.23 16.58 18.00
N ALA A 486 -4.65 16.25 19.21
CA ALA A 486 -5.60 15.18 19.40
C ALA A 486 -6.99 15.62 18.89
N GLU A 487 -7.55 14.86 17.97
CA GLU A 487 -8.91 15.01 17.47
C GLU A 487 -9.93 14.23 18.31
N THR A 488 -9.47 13.27 19.12
CA THR A 488 -10.30 12.48 20.03
C THR A 488 -9.61 12.25 21.39
N GLY A 489 -10.36 11.76 22.38
CA GLY A 489 -9.83 11.43 23.70
C GLY A 489 -9.80 12.61 24.69
N ALA A 490 -9.11 12.43 25.82
CA ALA A 490 -9.10 13.41 26.93
C ALA A 490 -8.39 14.72 26.58
N ASP A 491 -7.48 14.67 25.60
CA ASP A 491 -6.69 15.82 25.15
C ASP A 491 -7.22 16.43 23.84
N THR A 492 -8.45 16.09 23.44
CA THR A 492 -9.10 16.60 22.23
C THR A 492 -8.97 18.14 22.14
N GLY A 493 -8.45 18.62 21.01
CA GLY A 493 -8.27 20.03 20.67
C GLY A 493 -6.96 20.65 21.18
N LYS A 494 -6.07 19.88 21.81
CA LYS A 494 -4.77 20.36 22.30
C LYS A 494 -3.64 20.01 21.34
N TRP A 495 -2.70 20.94 21.17
CA TRP A 495 -1.51 20.78 20.33
C TRP A 495 -0.29 20.35 21.14
N PHE A 496 0.52 19.48 20.54
CA PHE A 496 1.73 18.92 21.13
C PHE A 496 2.87 18.85 20.13
N THR A 497 4.09 18.96 20.64
CA THR A 497 5.30 18.67 19.87
C THR A 497 5.58 17.17 19.84
N ASP A 498 6.51 16.74 18.99
CA ASP A 498 7.03 15.36 18.97
C ASP A 498 7.59 14.92 20.34
N TYR A 499 7.94 15.87 21.22
CA TYR A 499 8.40 15.62 22.58
C TYR A 499 7.27 15.66 23.63
N GLN A 500 6.01 15.49 23.21
CA GLN A 500 4.81 15.49 24.06
C GLN A 500 4.66 16.74 24.94
N THR A 501 5.17 17.88 24.45
CA THR A 501 5.01 19.14 25.16
C THR A 501 3.79 19.87 24.63
N GLU A 502 2.79 20.06 25.50
CA GLU A 502 1.58 20.84 25.18
C GLU A 502 1.95 22.30 24.91
N PHE A 503 1.39 22.88 23.86
CA PHE A 503 1.54 24.28 23.54
C PHE A 503 0.24 24.85 22.95
N SER A 504 0.12 26.18 22.97
CA SER A 504 -1.12 26.88 22.60
C SER A 504 -1.07 27.43 21.18
N LEU A 505 0.04 28.09 20.82
CA LEU A 505 0.20 28.79 19.55
C LEU A 505 1.65 28.70 19.06
N VAL A 506 1.82 28.79 17.75
CA VAL A 506 3.13 28.91 17.11
C VAL A 506 3.27 30.19 16.30
N THR A 507 4.49 30.72 16.22
CA THR A 507 4.85 31.91 15.42
C THR A 507 6.20 31.73 14.73
N CYS A 508 6.39 32.34 13.57
CA CYS A 508 7.73 32.55 12.99
C CYS A 508 8.27 33.91 13.44
N ARG A 509 9.25 33.93 14.35
CA ARG A 509 9.84 35.16 14.91
C ARG A 509 11.15 35.50 14.20
N ASN A 510 11.45 36.79 14.11
CA ASN A 510 12.74 37.27 13.61
C ASN A 510 13.91 36.69 14.40
N SER A 511 14.93 36.18 13.68
CA SER A 511 16.18 35.65 14.26
C SER A 511 17.07 36.71 14.88
#